data_AF-W0T6Y2-F1
#
_entry.id   AF-W0T6Y2-F1
#
_cell.length_a   1.000
_cell.length_b   1.000
_cell.length_c   1.000
_cell.angle_alpha   90.00
_cell.angle_beta   90.00
_cell.angle_gamma   90.00
#
_symmetry.space_group_name_H-M   'P 1'
#
loop_
_entity.id
_entity.type
_entity.pdbx_description
1 polymer ?
#
loop_
_entity_poly.entity_id
_entity_poly.type
_entity_poly.pdbx_seq_one_letter_code
_entity_poly.pdbx_strand_id
1 'polypeptide(L)'
;MPPRPKFTAEMETEIEEKFLHGGRGPGGQKINKCNSKVQLRHIPTGIVVDCQATRSREQNRKIAREKLALRIAQWHNGDQPIERELAKIQWEQQSKRAKERKAKNKHKEAREKREEAARQQLEQEREILRSMLGS
;
A
#
# COMPACT_ATOMS: atom_id res chain seq x y z
N MET A 1 9.65 5.68 -8.46
CA MET A 1 9.84 4.67 -7.38
C MET A 1 11.04 3.81 -7.76
N PRO A 2 12.08 3.74 -6.93
CA PRO A 2 13.31 3.02 -7.28
C PRO A 2 13.04 1.51 -7.46
N PRO A 3 13.83 0.79 -8.28
CA PRO A 3 13.58 -0.62 -8.65
C PRO A 3 13.65 -1.56 -7.45
N ARG A 4 12.95 -2.72 -7.53
CA ARG A 4 13.06 -3.75 -6.48
C ARG A 4 14.43 -4.42 -6.64
N PRO A 5 15.14 -4.72 -5.54
CA PRO A 5 16.30 -5.60 -5.62
C PRO A 5 15.85 -6.93 -6.23
N LYS A 6 16.58 -7.36 -7.27
CA LYS A 6 16.28 -8.59 -7.97
C LYS A 6 16.98 -9.74 -7.27
N PHE A 7 16.31 -10.88 -7.20
CA PHE A 7 16.95 -12.14 -6.86
C PHE A 7 17.89 -12.53 -8.01
N THR A 8 19.19 -12.63 -7.74
CA THR A 8 20.20 -12.99 -8.75
C THR A 8 20.29 -14.52 -8.87
N ALA A 9 20.86 -15.01 -9.97
CA ALA A 9 21.06 -16.45 -10.19
C ALA A 9 22.03 -17.07 -9.17
N GLU A 10 23.02 -16.30 -8.72
CA GLU A 10 23.98 -16.70 -7.69
C GLU A 10 23.29 -16.97 -6.34
N MET A 11 22.29 -16.15 -5.98
CA MET A 11 21.50 -16.40 -4.78
C MET A 11 20.65 -17.69 -4.88
N GLU A 12 20.41 -18.22 -6.08
CA GLU A 12 19.62 -19.45 -6.27
C GLU A 12 20.40 -20.70 -5.82
N THR A 13 21.72 -20.70 -5.92
CA THR A 13 22.55 -21.84 -5.51
C THR A 13 22.77 -21.88 -4.00
N GLU A 14 22.59 -20.74 -3.32
CA GLU A 14 22.81 -20.57 -1.88
C GLU A 14 21.53 -20.70 -1.05
N ILE A 15 20.43 -21.15 -1.66
CA ILE A 15 19.14 -21.32 -0.97
C ILE A 15 18.75 -22.77 -0.77
N GLU A 16 18.20 -23.04 0.40
CA GLU A 16 17.47 -24.26 0.69
C GLU A 16 15.97 -23.99 0.58
N GLU A 17 15.30 -24.73 -0.32
CA GLU A 17 13.85 -24.66 -0.51
C GLU A 17 13.14 -25.82 0.19
N LYS A 18 12.13 -25.49 0.99
CA LYS A 18 11.28 -26.47 1.67
C LYS A 18 9.81 -26.17 1.41
N PHE A 19 9.03 -27.21 1.12
CA PHE A 19 7.58 -27.13 1.02
C PHE A 19 6.95 -27.63 2.31
N LEU A 20 6.13 -26.80 2.93
CA LEU A 20 5.48 -27.10 4.20
C LEU A 20 4.02 -27.46 3.97
N HIS A 21 3.53 -28.40 4.77
CA HIS A 21 2.12 -28.73 4.88
C HIS A 21 1.52 -27.90 6.01
N GLY A 22 0.24 -27.52 5.87
CA GLY A 22 -0.44 -26.71 6.88
C GLY A 22 -0.06 -25.24 6.80
N GLY A 23 -1.08 -24.40 6.75
CA GLY A 23 -0.94 -22.96 6.66
C GLY A 23 -1.42 -22.23 7.91
N ARG A 24 -1.05 -20.95 8.07
CA ARG A 24 -1.73 -20.07 9.06
C ARG A 24 -3.07 -19.63 8.45
N GLY A 25 -4.18 -19.85 9.15
CA GLY A 25 -5.51 -19.40 8.76
C GLY A 25 -6.62 -20.37 9.18
N PRO A 26 -7.91 -19.97 9.11
CA PRO A 26 -9.04 -20.84 9.41
C PRO A 26 -8.98 -22.09 8.52
N GLY A 27 -8.73 -23.23 9.16
CA GLY A 27 -8.34 -24.49 8.54
C GLY A 27 -9.50 -25.14 7.80
N GLY A 28 -9.42 -25.17 6.46
CA GLY A 28 -10.19 -26.08 5.63
C GLY A 28 -9.37 -27.31 5.25
N GLN A 29 -10.04 -28.42 4.90
CA GLN A 29 -9.41 -29.66 4.41
C GLN A 29 -8.36 -29.38 3.31
N LYS A 30 -8.65 -28.39 2.45
CA LYS A 30 -7.77 -27.97 1.36
C LYS A 30 -6.43 -27.36 1.83
N ILE A 31 -6.42 -26.62 2.94
CA ILE A 31 -5.20 -25.96 3.46
C ILE A 31 -4.28 -26.99 4.12
N ASN A 32 -4.87 -27.95 4.84
CA ASN A 32 -4.09 -29.00 5.51
C ASN A 32 -3.51 -30.02 4.53
N LYS A 33 -4.22 -30.29 3.42
CA LYS A 33 -3.81 -31.28 2.40
C LYS A 33 -2.89 -30.71 1.32
N CYS A 34 -2.88 -29.39 1.10
CA CYS A 34 -2.09 -28.77 0.02
C CYS A 34 -0.75 -28.25 0.54
N ASN A 35 0.35 -28.66 -0.10
CA ASN A 35 1.73 -28.23 0.19
C ASN A 35 2.10 -26.91 -0.53
N SER A 36 1.18 -25.93 -0.54
CA SER A 36 1.37 -24.68 -1.25
C SER A 36 2.30 -23.69 -0.52
N LYS A 37 2.55 -23.90 0.78
CA LYS A 37 3.44 -23.05 1.59
C LYS A 37 4.89 -23.32 1.24
N VAL A 38 5.64 -22.26 0.92
CA VAL A 38 7.06 -22.31 0.58
C VAL A 38 7.86 -21.65 1.69
N GLN A 39 8.93 -22.30 2.13
CA GLN A 39 9.94 -21.75 3.01
C GLN A 39 11.28 -21.74 2.26
N LEU A 40 11.92 -20.59 2.21
CA LEU A 40 13.26 -20.42 1.65
C LEU A 40 14.21 -20.02 2.77
N ARG A 41 15.37 -20.67 2.84
CA ARG A 41 16.45 -20.33 3.75
C ARG A 41 17.69 -19.97 2.93
N HIS A 42 18.25 -18.79 3.16
CA HIS A 42 19.55 -18.42 2.62
C HIS A 42 20.64 -18.98 3.52
N ILE A 43 21.49 -19.84 2.98
CA ILE A 43 22.51 -20.58 3.74
C ILE A 43 23.56 -19.64 4.36
N PRO A 44 24.18 -18.69 3.64
CA PRO A 44 25.29 -17.91 4.19
C PRO A 44 24.83 -16.86 5.21
N THR A 45 23.62 -16.29 5.08
CA THR A 45 23.12 -15.30 6.05
C THR A 45 22.21 -15.89 7.12
N GLY A 46 21.78 -17.15 6.98
CA GLY A 46 20.82 -17.80 7.87
C GLY A 46 19.39 -17.24 7.83
N ILE A 47 19.08 -16.33 6.89
CA ILE A 47 17.77 -15.68 6.79
C ILE A 47 16.74 -16.69 6.28
N VAL A 48 15.65 -16.85 7.02
CA VAL A 48 14.51 -17.71 6.64
C VAL A 48 13.30 -16.85 6.33
N VAL A 49 12.66 -17.13 5.19
CA VAL A 49 11.43 -16.48 4.76
C VAL A 49 10.40 -17.54 4.39
N ASP A 50 9.19 -17.42 4.94
CA ASP A 50 8.04 -18.22 4.53
C ASP A 50 7.02 -17.40 3.75
N CYS A 51 6.34 -18.06 2.81
CA CYS A 51 5.29 -17.45 2.02
C CYS A 51 4.11 -18.40 1.80
N GLN A 52 2.92 -17.91 2.13
CA GLN A 52 1.63 -18.54 1.92
C GLN A 52 0.62 -17.47 1.48
N ALA A 53 0.87 -16.85 0.31
CA ALA A 53 0.03 -15.78 -0.21
C ALA A 53 -1.10 -16.32 -1.09
N THR A 54 -0.83 -17.36 -1.88
CA THR A 54 -1.80 -17.93 -2.81
C THR A 54 -1.91 -19.45 -2.66
N ARG A 55 -2.88 -20.04 -3.35
CA ARG A 55 -3.05 -21.50 -3.45
C ARG A 55 -2.02 -22.18 -4.35
N SER A 56 -1.23 -21.42 -5.12
CA SER A 56 -0.24 -21.95 -6.06
C SER A 56 1.15 -21.93 -5.44
N ARG A 57 1.79 -23.10 -5.42
CA ARG A 57 3.17 -23.27 -4.94
C ARG A 57 4.17 -22.42 -5.73
N GLU A 58 4.03 -22.36 -7.04
CA GLU A 58 4.96 -21.63 -7.91
C GLU A 58 4.86 -20.11 -7.73
N GLN A 59 3.64 -19.60 -7.57
CA GLN A 59 3.43 -18.19 -7.21
C GLN A 59 4.04 -17.88 -5.84
N ASN A 60 3.83 -18.76 -4.84
CA ASN A 60 4.42 -18.59 -3.52
C ASN A 60 5.96 -18.65 -3.56
N ARG A 61 6.55 -19.50 -4.41
CA ARG A 61 8.00 -19.56 -4.64
C ARG A 61 8.54 -18.24 -5.20
N LYS A 62 7.89 -17.67 -6.22
CA LYS A 62 8.29 -16.37 -6.78
C LYS A 62 8.20 -15.26 -5.74
N ILE A 63 7.12 -15.21 -4.97
CA ILE A 63 6.93 -14.21 -3.91
C ILE A 63 7.96 -14.40 -2.79
N ALA A 64 8.25 -15.64 -2.39
CA ALA A 64 9.25 -15.93 -1.38
C ALA A 64 10.65 -15.45 -1.80
N ARG A 65 11.03 -15.64 -3.08
CA ARG A 65 12.29 -15.11 -3.63
C ARG A 65 12.37 -13.59 -3.60
N GLU A 66 11.29 -12.92 -4.00
CA GLU A 66 11.23 -11.45 -3.94
C GLU A 66 11.41 -10.95 -2.49
N LYS A 67 10.76 -11.61 -1.53
CA LYS A 67 10.90 -11.29 -0.10
C LYS A 67 12.32 -11.59 0.42
N LEU A 68 12.91 -12.71 0.01
CA LEU A 68 14.26 -13.09 0.41
C LEU A 68 15.30 -12.10 -0.12
N ALA A 69 15.20 -11.70 -1.39
CA ALA A 69 16.08 -10.68 -1.97
C ALA A 69 15.99 -9.35 -1.23
N LEU A 70 14.77 -8.92 -0.84
CA LEU A 70 14.58 -7.73 -0.03
C LEU A 70 15.24 -7.86 1.35
N ARG A 71 15.08 -9.00 2.02
CA ARG A 71 15.65 -9.21 3.37
C ARG A 71 17.17 -9.30 3.34
N ILE A 72 17.75 -9.92 2.29
CA ILE A 72 19.20 -9.95 2.08
C ILE A 72 19.73 -8.54 1.79
N ALA A 73 19.05 -7.76 0.94
CA ALA A 73 19.44 -6.38 0.66
C ALA A 73 19.37 -5.50 1.93
N GLN A 74 18.34 -5.67 2.77
CA GLN A 74 18.27 -5.00 4.08
C GLN A 74 19.42 -5.42 5.00
N TRP A 75 19.76 -6.72 5.03
CA TRP A 75 20.86 -7.24 5.83
C TRP A 75 22.21 -6.63 5.41
N HIS A 76 22.50 -6.56 4.11
CA HIS A 76 23.70 -5.88 3.59
C HIS A 76 23.74 -4.39 3.92
N ASN A 77 22.58 -3.74 4.04
CA ASN A 77 22.45 -2.33 4.39
C ASN A 77 22.44 -2.08 5.91
N GLY A 78 22.68 -3.10 6.74
CA GLY A 78 22.71 -2.98 8.21
C GLY A 78 21.35 -2.72 8.84
N ASP A 79 20.29 -3.40 8.36
CA ASP A 79 18.88 -3.21 8.75
C ASP A 79 18.32 -1.80 8.48
N GLN A 80 19.06 -0.95 7.76
CA GLN A 80 18.52 0.33 7.29
C GLN A 80 17.48 0.10 6.18
N PRO A 81 16.37 0.84 6.19
CA PRO A 81 15.34 0.72 5.17
C PRO A 81 15.94 1.03 3.80
N ILE A 82 15.68 0.14 2.84
CA ILE A 82 16.15 0.30 1.45
C ILE A 82 15.52 1.59 0.90
N GLU A 83 16.23 2.30 0.01
CA GLU A 83 15.75 3.52 -0.64
C GLU A 83 14.32 3.39 -1.21
N ARG A 84 13.95 2.21 -1.70
CA ARG A 84 12.59 1.92 -2.15
C ARG A 84 11.53 1.98 -1.07
N GLU A 85 11.84 1.52 0.12
CA GLU A 85 10.94 1.56 1.27
C GLU A 85 10.74 2.99 1.74
N LEU A 86 11.83 3.76 1.82
CA LEU A 86 11.79 5.21 2.08
C LEU A 86 10.96 5.97 1.04
N ALA A 87 11.21 5.73 -0.25
CA ALA A 87 10.46 6.34 -1.34
C ALA A 87 8.97 5.97 -1.30
N LYS A 88 8.63 4.75 -0.87
CA LYS A 88 7.24 4.31 -0.69
C LYS A 88 6.57 5.08 0.45
N ILE A 89 7.24 5.18 1.60
CA ILE A 89 6.75 5.94 2.76
C ILE A 89 6.51 7.40 2.37
N GLN A 90 7.47 8.02 1.67
CA GLN A 90 7.35 9.39 1.18
C GLN A 90 6.18 9.55 0.21
N TRP A 91 6.01 8.62 -0.74
CA TRP A 91 4.89 8.65 -1.68
C TRP A 91 3.53 8.51 -0.99
N GLU A 92 3.42 7.61 -0.01
CA GLU A 92 2.21 7.42 0.79
C GLU A 92 1.87 8.70 1.58
N GLN A 93 2.88 9.33 2.18
CA GLN A 93 2.73 10.62 2.87
C GLN A 93 2.29 11.74 1.90
N GLN A 94 2.93 11.86 0.74
CA GLN A 94 2.57 12.85 -0.28
C GLN A 94 1.16 12.64 -0.80
N SER A 95 0.78 11.39 -1.10
CA SER A 95 -0.55 11.02 -1.55
C SER A 95 -1.61 11.34 -0.50
N LYS A 96 -1.34 11.04 0.78
CA LYS A 96 -2.22 11.39 1.90
C LYS A 96 -2.41 12.91 2.00
N ARG A 97 -1.32 13.68 2.01
CA ARG A 97 -1.35 15.16 2.05
C ARG A 97 -2.12 15.74 0.87
N ALA A 98 -1.95 15.19 -0.33
CA ALA A 98 -2.67 15.63 -1.52
C ALA A 98 -4.19 15.39 -1.40
N LYS A 99 -4.60 14.22 -0.89
CA LYS A 99 -6.02 13.91 -0.61
C LYS A 99 -6.61 14.86 0.43
N GLU A 100 -5.89 15.10 1.52
CA GLU A 100 -6.31 16.01 2.59
C GLU A 100 -6.45 17.46 2.07
N ARG A 101 -5.49 17.94 1.27
CA ARG A 101 -5.56 19.26 0.64
C ARG A 101 -6.77 19.38 -0.28
N LYS A 102 -7.01 18.36 -1.12
CA LYS A 102 -8.17 18.34 -2.03
C LYS A 102 -9.49 18.37 -1.25
N ALA A 103 -9.59 17.59 -0.16
CA ALA A 103 -10.76 17.58 0.70
C ALA A 103 -11.00 18.96 1.36
N LYS A 104 -9.96 19.57 1.93
CA LYS A 104 -10.04 20.92 2.53
C LYS A 104 -10.47 21.98 1.51
N ASN A 105 -9.87 21.99 0.33
CA ASN A 105 -10.23 22.93 -0.74
C ASN A 105 -11.70 22.75 -1.16
N LYS A 106 -12.17 21.50 -1.31
CA LYS A 106 -13.57 21.22 -1.64
C LYS A 106 -14.52 21.74 -0.56
N HIS A 107 -14.20 21.54 0.72
CA HIS A 107 -15.01 22.07 1.83
C HIS A 107 -15.02 23.60 1.87
N LYS A 108 -13.87 24.23 1.63
CA LYS A 108 -13.75 25.69 1.55
C LYS A 108 -14.61 26.25 0.43
N GLU A 109 -14.48 25.73 -0.79
CA GLU A 109 -15.25 26.18 -1.95
C GLU A 109 -16.75 25.97 -1.75
N ALA A 110 -17.15 24.84 -1.14
CA ALA A 110 -18.56 24.60 -0.82
C ALA A 110 -19.11 25.57 0.23
N ARG A 111 -18.28 26.03 1.18
CA ARG A 111 -18.68 27.06 2.15
C ARG A 111 -18.83 28.41 1.48
N GLU A 112 -17.84 28.83 0.69
CA GLU A 112 -17.85 30.10 -0.04
C GLU A 112 -19.05 30.19 -0.99
N LYS A 113 -19.34 29.13 -1.75
CA LYS A 113 -20.54 29.06 -2.62
C LYS A 113 -21.85 29.19 -1.85
N ARG A 114 -21.96 28.62 -0.64
CA ARG A 114 -23.14 28.75 0.22
C ARG A 114 -23.28 30.18 0.76
N GLU A 115 -22.18 30.79 1.17
CA GLU A 115 -22.14 32.18 1.64
C GLU A 115 -22.52 33.16 0.52
N GLU A 116 -22.01 32.95 -0.70
CA GLU A 116 -22.37 33.76 -1.88
C GLU A 116 -23.84 33.58 -2.27
N ALA A 117 -24.35 32.34 -2.30
CA ALA A 117 -25.75 32.08 -2.60
C ALA A 117 -26.69 32.73 -1.57
N ALA A 118 -26.34 32.70 -0.27
CA ALA A 118 -27.10 33.38 0.78
C ALA A 118 -27.09 34.90 0.61
N ARG A 119 -25.95 35.50 0.22
CA ARG A 119 -25.87 36.94 -0.08
C ARG A 119 -26.75 37.33 -1.27
N GLN A 120 -26.72 36.54 -2.34
CA GLN A 120 -27.55 36.76 -3.53
C GLN A 120 -29.05 36.64 -3.21
N GLN A 121 -29.45 35.67 -2.38
CA GLN A 121 -30.84 35.54 -1.94
C GLN A 121 -31.30 36.76 -1.13
N LEU A 122 -30.49 37.23 -0.18
CA LEU A 122 -30.80 38.43 0.59
C LEU A 122 -30.89 39.69 -0.30
N GLU A 123 -30.04 39.81 -1.30
CA GLU A 123 -30.09 40.92 -2.26
C GLU A 123 -31.37 40.87 -3.10
N GLN A 124 -31.75 39.68 -3.60
CA GLN A 124 -33.01 39.46 -4.31
C GLN A 124 -34.22 39.78 -3.42
N GLU A 125 -34.27 39.30 -2.17
CA GLU A 125 -35.35 39.61 -1.23
C GLU A 125 -35.46 41.12 -0.98
N ARG A 126 -34.33 41.82 -0.80
CA ARG A 126 -34.31 43.27 -0.62
C ARG A 126 -34.83 44.01 -1.86
N GLU A 127 -34.47 43.56 -3.05
CA GLU A 127 -34.95 44.13 -4.31
C GLU A 127 -36.46 43.93 -4.48
N ILE A 128 -36.97 42.73 -4.18
CA ILE A 128 -38.39 42.41 -4.19
C ILE A 128 -39.15 43.31 -3.20
N LEU A 129 -38.67 43.44 -1.96
CA LEU A 129 -39.29 44.31 -0.96
C LEU A 129 -39.30 45.78 -1.40
N ARG A 130 -38.21 46.27 -2.00
CA ARG A 130 -38.14 47.62 -2.57
C ARG A 130 -39.18 47.80 -3.68
N SER A 131 -39.35 46.81 -4.56
CA SER A 131 -40.37 46.83 -5.62
C SER A 131 -41.79 46.85 -5.07
N MET A 132 -42.08 46.12 -3.99
CA MET A 132 -43.42 46.04 -3.40
C MET A 132 -43.85 47.32 -2.66
N LEU A 133 -42.91 48.02 -2.03
CA LEU A 133 -43.18 49.26 -1.28
C LEU A 133 -43.14 50.53 -2.14
N GLY A 134 -42.67 50.44 -3.39
CA GLY A 134 -42.55 51.56 -4.33
C GLY A 134 -43.71 51.71 -5.32
N SER A 135 -44.83 51.01 -5.11
CA SER A 135 -46.07 51.09 -5.91
C SER A 135 -47.19 51.75 -5.12
#